data_AF-A0A9W7UD28-F1
#
_entry.id   AF-A0A9W7UD28-F1
#
_cell.length_a   1.000
_cell.length_b   1.000
_cell.length_c   1.000
_cell.angle_alpha   90.00
_cell.angle_beta   90.00
_cell.angle_gamma   90.00
#
_symmetry.space_group_name_H-M   'P 1'
#
loop_
_entity.id
_entity.type
_entity.pdbx_description
1 polymer ?
#
loop_
_entity_poly.entity_id
_entity_poly.type
_entity_poly.pdbx_seq_one_letter_code
_entity_poly.pdbx_strand_id
1 'polypeptide(L)' 'MLRVQELENEMHQAINDREIIKKFISAQGENLPDVVKNTLQKRIKNLNSVISDCKLRISVHN' A
#
# COMPACT_ATOMS: atom_id res chain seq x y z
N MET A 1 18.69 -3.70 -14.90
CA MET A 1 18.54 -2.34 -14.33
C MET A 1 17.10 -1.82 -14.45
N LEU A 2 16.45 -1.86 -15.62
CA LEU A 2 15.05 -1.42 -15.79
C LEU A 2 14.03 -2.11 -14.86
N ARG A 3 14.16 -3.42 -14.64
CA ARG A 3 13.21 -4.18 -13.81
C ARG A 3 13.20 -3.78 -12.33
N VAL A 4 14.37 -3.45 -11.75
CA VAL A 4 14.46 -3.01 -10.36
C VAL A 4 13.79 -1.64 -10.20
N GLN A 5 14.02 -0.72 -11.14
CA GLN A 5 13.38 0.60 -11.14
C GLN A 5 11.85 0.52 -11.27
N GLU A 6 11.33 -0.39 -12.11
CA GLU A 6 9.89 -0.66 -12.19
C GLU A 6 9.32 -1.12 -10.85
N LEU A 7 10.03 -2.02 -10.15
CA LEU A 7 9.61 -2.52 -8.84
C LEU A 7 9.69 -1.46 -7.74
N GLU A 8 10.70 -0.59 -7.78
CA GLU A 8 10.81 0.55 -6.87
C GLU A 8 9.65 1.53 -7.08
N ASN A 9 9.30 1.82 -8.33
CA ASN A 9 8.16 2.68 -8.66
C ASN A 9 6.83 2.07 -8.20
N GLU A 10 6.61 0.77 -8.45
CA GLU A 10 5.43 0.05 -7.98
C GLU A 10 5.33 0.07 -6.45
N MET A 11 6.45 -0.18 -5.76
CA MET A 11 6.52 -0.13 -4.30
C MET A 11 6.21 1.28 -3.77
N HIS A 12 6.79 2.33 -4.36
CA HIS A 12 6.54 3.72 -3.96
C HIS A 12 5.07 4.10 -4.16
N GLN A 13 4.46 3.71 -5.28
CA GLN A 13 3.04 3.94 -5.51
C GLN A 13 2.18 3.24 -4.46
N ALA A 14 2.48 1.96 -4.15
CA ALA A 14 1.75 1.22 -3.14
C ALA A 14 1.89 1.82 -1.73
N ILE A 15 3.07 2.35 -1.38
CA ILE A 15 3.30 3.08 -0.13
C ILE A 15 2.45 4.36 -0.09
N ASN A 16 2.49 5.16 -1.15
CA ASN A 16 1.73 6.42 -1.23
C ASN A 16 0.23 6.19 -1.09
N ASP A 17 -0.32 5.24 -1.85
CA ASP A 17 -1.74 4.85 -1.76
C ASP A 17 -2.12 4.44 -0.33
N ARG A 18 -1.26 3.64 0.32
CA ARG A 18 -1.50 3.16 1.68
C ARG A 18 -1.55 4.31 2.68
N GLU A 19 -0.61 5.27 2.57
CA GLU A 19 -0.56 6.41 3.47
C GLU A 19 -1.73 7.38 3.25
N ILE A 20 -2.18 7.56 2.01
CA ILE A 20 -3.41 8.32 1.71
C ILE A 20 -4.61 7.70 2.41
N ILE A 21 -4.79 6.38 2.30
CA ILE A 21 -5.92 5.68 2.92
C ILE A 21 -5.85 5.78 4.46
N LYS A 22 -4.66 5.60 5.05
CA LYS A 22 -4.48 5.75 6.50
C LYS A 22 -4.83 7.15 6.98
N LYS A 23 -4.35 8.19 6.27
CA LYS A 23 -4.67 9.59 6.57
C LYS A 23 -6.17 9.84 6.46
N PHE A 24 -6.82 9.31 5.43
CA PHE A 24 -8.26 9.43 5.26
C PHE A 24 -9.03 8.78 6.43
N ILE A 25 -8.70 7.54 6.80
CA ILE A 25 -9.33 6.86 7.95
C ILE A 25 -9.11 7.69 9.22
N SER A 26 -7.89 8.17 9.46
CA SER A 26 -7.55 8.96 10.64
C SER A 26 -8.30 10.29 10.70
N ALA A 27 -8.53 10.94 9.56
CA ALA A 27 -9.23 12.22 9.47
C ALA A 27 -10.74 12.07 9.68
N GLN A 28 -11.33 10.95 9.20
CA GLN A 28 -12.76 10.68 9.35
C GLN A 28 -13.11 10.09 10.73
N GLY A 29 -12.19 9.36 11.36
CA GLY A 29 -12.37 8.81 12.71
C GLY A 29 -13.58 7.86 12.81
N GLU A 30 -14.51 8.16 13.71
CA GLU A 30 -15.74 7.39 13.94
C GLU A 30 -16.85 7.67 12.92
N ASN A 31 -16.72 8.71 12.08
CA ASN A 31 -17.74 9.07 11.08
C ASN A 31 -17.78 8.14 9.85
N LEU A 32 -16.83 7.20 9.77
CA LEU A 32 -16.72 6.26 8.67
C LEU A 32 -17.68 5.08 8.88
N PRO A 33 -18.62 4.82 7.95
CA PRO A 33 -19.44 3.61 8.02
C PRO A 33 -18.56 2.36 8.05
N ASP A 34 -18.94 1.37 8.87
CA ASP A 34 -18.14 0.15 9.09
C ASP A 34 -17.76 -0.55 7.79
N VAL A 35 -18.69 -0.62 6.84
CA VAL A 35 -18.45 -1.23 5.51
C VAL A 35 -17.31 -0.52 4.78
N VAL A 36 -17.27 0.81 4.84
CA VAL A 36 -16.22 1.62 4.21
C VAL A 36 -14.91 1.43 4.96
N LYS A 37 -14.92 1.51 6.29
CA LYS A 37 -13.74 1.29 7.14
C LYS A 37 -13.11 -0.08 6.89
N ASN A 38 -13.91 -1.14 6.89
CA ASN A 38 -13.48 -2.51 6.63
C ASN A 38 -12.91 -2.67 5.21
N THR A 39 -13.53 -2.03 4.22
CA THR A 39 -13.03 -2.04 2.83
C THR A 39 -11.67 -1.37 2.72
N LEU A 40 -11.50 -0.20 3.33
CA LEU A 40 -10.24 0.53 3.33
C LEU A 40 -9.14 -0.21 4.09
N GLN A 41 -9.47 -0.85 5.21
CA GLN A 41 -8.53 -1.72 5.94
C GLN A 41 -8.11 -2.94 5.10
N LYS A 42 -9.04 -3.57 4.38
CA LYS A 42 -8.71 -4.65 3.44
C LYS A 42 -7.80 -4.16 2.32
N ARG A 43 -8.03 -2.95 1.80
CA ARG A 43 -7.15 -2.33 0.80
C ARG A 43 -5.74 -2.07 1.36
N ILE A 44 -5.61 -1.57 2.59
CA ILE A 44 -4.31 -1.43 3.27
C ILE A 44 -3.58 -2.77 3.36
N LYS A 45 -4.29 -3.85 3.73
CA LYS A 45 -3.70 -5.20 3.80
C LYS A 45 -3.15 -5.65 2.45
N ASN A 46 -3.90 -5.45 1.38
CA ASN A 46 -3.46 -5.79 0.02
C ASN A 46 -2.22 -4.96 -0.39
N LEU A 47 -2.22 -3.66 -0.11
CA LEU A 47 -1.07 -2.79 -0.40
C LEU A 47 0.19 -3.22 0.36
N ASN A 48 0.05 -3.66 1.62
CA ASN A 48 1.17 -4.22 2.37
C ASN A 48 1.72 -5.49 1.70
N SER A 49 0.87 -6.37 1.17
CA SER A 49 1.31 -7.55 0.41
C SER A 49 2.08 -7.17 -0.86
N VAL A 50 1.61 -6.17 -1.61
CA VAL A 50 2.32 -5.66 -2.80
C VAL A 50 3.69 -5.09 -2.43
N ILE A 51 3.76 -4.27 -1.38
CA ILE A 51 5.03 -3.71 -0.89
C ILE A 51 6.02 -4.82 -0.51
N SER A 52 5.55 -5.85 0.19
CA SER A 52 6.37 -7.01 0.56
C SER A 52 6.85 -7.79 -0.66
N ASP A 53 5.99 -8.01 -1.67
CA ASP A 53 6.36 -8.67 -2.92
C ASP A 53 7.45 -7.89 -3.68
N CYS A 54 7.27 -6.57 -3.84
CA CYS A 54 8.27 -5.72 -4.48
C CYS A 54 9.61 -5.79 -3.75
N LYS A 55 9.62 -5.71 -2.41
CA LYS A 55 10.84 -5.82 -1.59
C LYS A 55 11.57 -7.14 -1.81
N LEU A 56 10.84 -8.25 -1.79
CA LEU A 56 11.42 -9.58 -2.03
C LEU A 56 12.04 -9.65 -3.42
N ARG A 57 11.32 -9.20 -4.44
CA ARG A 57 11.78 -9.26 -5.83
C ARG A 57 12.96 -8.33 -6.11
N ILE A 58 13.00 -7.15 -5.49
CA ILE A 58 14.18 -6.27 -5.54
C ILE A 58 15.37 -6.95 -4.89
N SER A 59 15.19 -7.58 -3.71
CA SER A 59 16.29 -8.24 -3.00
C SER A 59 16.88 -9.44 -3.74
N VAL A 60 16.10 -10.10 -4.61
CA VAL A 60 16.57 -11.21 -5.46
C VAL A 60 17.31 -10.71 -6.71
N HIS A 61 17.13 -9.45 -7.10
CA HIS A 61 17.78 -8.83 -8.26
C HIS A 61 19.05 -8.03 -7.90
N ASN A 62 19.32 -7.81 -6.61
CA ASN A 62 20.55 -7.21 -6.07
C ASN A 62 21.51 -8.30 -5.61
#